data_AF-A0A358Q553-F1
#
_entry.id   AF-A0A358Q553-F1
#
_cell.length_a   1.000
_cell.length_b   1.000
_cell.length_c   1.000
_cell.angle_alpha   90.00
_cell.angle_beta   90.00
_cell.angle_gamma   90.00
#
_symmetry.space_group_name_H-M   'P 1'
#
loop_
_entity.id
_entity.type
_entity.pdbx_description
1 polymer ?
#
loop_
_entity_poly.entity_id
_entity_poly.type
_entity_poly.pdbx_seq_one_letter_code
_entity_poly.pdbx_strand_id
1 'polypeptide(L)'
;MNEYYVHRAKEQNEDLQTDRLRNDLKVSLTDKEYSSLKLLAYKAGFKSAGELLSSFVGDLTDWHTNGSDESDLATEWYERAFGMSEYYTNFIHYLYNNDYTLEDIADIHEDEDYFEDVYERYIDENKGKTNQIKEECMNIMKELIEKGEEL
;
A
#
# COMPACT_ATOMS: atom_id res chain seq x y z
N MET A 1 -32.13 1.55 6.23
CA MET A 1 -30.75 1.24 5.81
C MET A 1 -29.97 2.53 5.96
N ASN A 2 -28.82 2.53 6.66
CA ASN A 2 -28.02 3.74 6.91
C ASN A 2 -27.58 4.35 5.57
N GLU A 3 -27.74 5.66 5.39
CA GLU A 3 -27.34 6.38 4.17
C GLU A 3 -25.86 6.16 3.83
N TYR A 4 -25.02 6.00 4.85
CA TYR A 4 -23.61 5.64 4.70
C TYR A 4 -23.41 4.34 3.90
N TYR A 5 -24.13 3.26 4.26
CA TYR A 5 -23.99 1.98 3.57
C TYR A 5 -24.50 2.04 2.12
N VAL A 6 -25.51 2.86 1.85
CA VAL A 6 -26.03 3.05 0.49
C VAL A 6 -25.01 3.79 -0.38
N HIS A 7 -24.37 4.84 0.15
CA HIS A 7 -23.32 5.57 -0.55
C HIS A 7 -22.09 4.70 -0.80
N ARG A 8 -21.59 4.02 0.24
CA ARG A 8 -20.42 3.12 0.14
C ARG A 8 -20.65 1.99 -0.86
N ALA A 9 -21.83 1.37 -0.84
CA ALA A 9 -22.14 0.32 -1.82
C ALA A 9 -22.20 0.86 -3.26
N LYS A 10 -22.67 2.10 -3.45
CA LYS A 10 -22.66 2.73 -4.78
C LYS A 10 -21.23 2.98 -5.26
N GLU A 11 -20.39 3.53 -4.40
CA GLU A 11 -18.98 3.81 -4.68
C GLU A 11 -18.21 2.53 -5.02
N GLN A 12 -18.38 1.47 -4.23
CA GLN A 12 -17.78 0.16 -4.50
C GLN A 12 -18.24 -0.41 -5.85
N ASN A 13 -19.52 -0.30 -6.20
CA ASN A 13 -20.01 -0.80 -7.50
C ASN A 13 -19.47 -0.01 -8.70
N GLU A 14 -19.27 1.30 -8.54
CA GLU A 14 -18.66 2.15 -9.55
C GLU A 14 -17.16 1.84 -9.69
N ASP A 15 -16.45 1.65 -8.58
CA ASP A 15 -15.03 1.31 -8.57
C ASP A 15 -14.73 -0.10 -9.11
N LEU A 16 -15.64 -1.06 -8.94
CA LEU A 16 -15.51 -2.39 -9.56
C LEU A 16 -15.35 -2.33 -11.09
N GLN A 17 -15.77 -1.24 -11.74
CA GLN A 17 -15.54 -1.03 -13.18
C GLN A 17 -14.08 -0.75 -13.52
N THR A 18 -13.24 -0.41 -12.53
CA THR A 18 -11.80 -0.18 -12.68
C THR A 18 -10.96 -1.45 -12.50
N ASP A 19 -11.61 -2.59 -12.19
CA ASP A 19 -10.95 -3.88 -12.02
C ASP A 19 -10.16 -4.27 -13.28
N ARG A 20 -8.87 -4.51 -13.07
CA ARG A 20 -7.92 -4.92 -14.11
C ARG A 20 -6.69 -5.51 -13.44
N LEU A 21 -5.99 -6.38 -14.15
CA LEU A 21 -4.70 -6.90 -13.72
C LEU A 21 -3.69 -5.76 -13.55
N ARG A 22 -3.12 -5.64 -12.34
CA ARG A 22 -2.01 -4.73 -12.02
C ARG A 22 -0.70 -5.46 -12.34
N ASN A 23 0.08 -4.93 -13.29
CA ASN A 23 1.32 -5.58 -13.78
C ASN A 23 2.56 -5.19 -12.96
N ASP A 24 2.46 -4.06 -12.28
CA ASP A 24 3.37 -3.47 -11.30
C ASP A 24 3.41 -4.30 -10.00
N LEU A 25 2.29 -4.91 -9.61
CA LEU A 25 2.21 -5.79 -8.44
C LEU A 25 2.90 -7.14 -8.67
N LYS A 26 4.17 -7.24 -8.28
CA LYS A 26 4.99 -8.46 -8.37
C LYS A 26 5.23 -9.04 -6.99
N VAL A 27 5.02 -10.34 -6.83
CA VAL A 27 5.22 -11.05 -5.56
C VAL A 27 6.42 -12.00 -5.67
N SER A 28 7.38 -11.84 -4.77
CA SER A 28 8.51 -12.78 -4.62
C SER A 28 8.14 -13.87 -3.61
N LEU A 29 8.22 -15.13 -4.03
CA LEU A 29 7.86 -16.29 -3.21
C LEU A 29 8.90 -17.39 -3.38
N THR A 30 9.15 -18.14 -2.31
CA THR A 30 9.82 -19.44 -2.41
C THR A 30 8.92 -20.45 -3.13
N ASP A 31 9.52 -21.50 -3.68
CA ASP A 31 8.77 -22.58 -4.36
C ASP A 31 7.72 -23.23 -3.44
N LYS A 32 8.04 -23.31 -2.14
CA LYS A 32 7.14 -23.90 -1.14
C LYS A 32 5.95 -22.98 -0.86
N GLU A 33 6.18 -21.68 -0.71
CA GLU A 33 5.12 -20.68 -0.54
C GLU A 33 4.22 -20.66 -1.77
N TYR A 34 4.78 -20.59 -2.97
CA TYR A 34 3.99 -20.56 -4.21
C TYR A 34 3.15 -21.84 -4.39
N SER A 35 3.72 -23.01 -4.10
CA SER A 35 2.97 -24.27 -4.15
C SER A 35 1.84 -24.33 -3.13
N SER A 36 2.06 -23.78 -1.93
CA SER A 36 1.07 -23.76 -0.85
C SER A 36 -0.05 -22.75 -1.14
N LEU A 37 0.29 -21.60 -1.71
CA LEU A 37 -0.67 -20.59 -2.14
C LEU A 37 -1.60 -21.12 -3.24
N LYS A 38 -1.06 -21.82 -4.25
CA LYS A 38 -1.88 -22.50 -5.27
C LYS A 38 -2.82 -23.53 -4.66
N LEU A 39 -2.35 -24.33 -3.70
CA LEU A 39 -3.19 -25.31 -3.02
C LEU A 39 -4.36 -24.66 -2.30
N LEU A 40 -4.14 -23.55 -1.59
CA LEU A 40 -5.19 -22.77 -0.93
C LEU A 40 -6.19 -22.23 -1.95
N ALA A 41 -5.70 -21.61 -3.03
CA ALA A 41 -6.54 -21.04 -4.08
C ALA A 41 -7.45 -22.09 -4.71
N TYR A 42 -6.89 -23.23 -5.10
CA TYR A 42 -7.65 -24.31 -5.73
C TYR A 42 -8.61 -25.00 -4.75
N LYS A 43 -8.25 -25.09 -3.45
CA LYS A 43 -9.17 -25.60 -2.42
C LYS A 43 -10.37 -24.69 -2.23
N ALA A 44 -10.20 -23.38 -2.37
CA ALA A 44 -11.27 -22.39 -2.29
C ALA A 44 -12.08 -22.25 -3.59
N GLY A 45 -11.64 -22.90 -4.68
CA GLY A 45 -12.34 -22.88 -5.98
C GLY A 45 -11.87 -21.78 -6.94
N PHE A 46 -10.82 -21.03 -6.60
CA PHE A 46 -10.19 -20.07 -7.51
C PHE A 46 -9.42 -20.78 -8.63
N LYS A 47 -9.30 -20.13 -9.79
CA LYS A 47 -8.57 -20.64 -10.96
C LYS A 47 -7.07 -20.35 -10.88
N SER A 48 -6.67 -19.40 -10.04
CA SER A 48 -5.26 -19.05 -9.85
C SER A 48 -4.96 -18.58 -8.43
N ALA A 49 -3.69 -18.64 -8.04
CA ALA A 49 -3.20 -18.01 -6.81
C ALA A 49 -3.41 -16.48 -6.82
N GLY A 50 -3.41 -15.85 -8.00
CA GLY A 50 -3.67 -14.42 -8.14
C GLY A 50 -5.08 -14.04 -7.73
N GLU A 51 -6.10 -14.82 -8.14
CA GLU A 51 -7.49 -14.57 -7.74
C GLU A 51 -7.69 -14.66 -6.21
N LEU A 52 -7.01 -15.60 -5.55
CA LEU A 52 -7.01 -15.68 -4.09
C LEU A 52 -6.38 -14.43 -3.46
N LEU A 53 -5.24 -13.97 -3.98
CA LEU A 53 -4.58 -12.75 -3.49
C LEU A 53 -5.45 -11.50 -3.73
N SER A 54 -6.08 -11.37 -4.90
CA SER A 54 -7.01 -10.27 -5.20
C SER A 54 -8.17 -10.24 -4.22
N SER A 55 -8.72 -11.41 -3.86
CA SER A 55 -9.77 -11.53 -2.85
C SER A 55 -9.29 -11.12 -1.45
N PHE A 56 -8.11 -11.58 -1.03
CA PHE A 56 -7.50 -11.20 0.25
C PHE A 56 -7.21 -9.69 0.33
N VAL A 57 -6.73 -9.07 -0.75
CA VAL A 57 -6.49 -7.62 -0.79
C VAL A 57 -7.79 -6.85 -0.53
N GLY A 58 -8.92 -7.32 -1.06
CA GLY A 58 -10.22 -6.70 -0.81
C GLY A 58 -10.64 -6.72 0.67
N ASP A 59 -10.30 -7.78 1.40
CA ASP A 59 -10.48 -7.87 2.86
C ASP A 59 -9.47 -6.99 3.61
N LEU A 60 -8.19 -7.01 3.19
CA LEU A 60 -7.12 -6.23 3.82
C LEU A 60 -7.36 -4.72 3.74
N THR A 61 -7.99 -4.23 2.66
CA THR A 61 -8.26 -2.80 2.45
C THR A 61 -9.68 -2.39 2.85
N ASP A 62 -10.49 -3.30 3.40
CA ASP A 62 -11.92 -3.10 3.69
C ASP A 62 -12.70 -2.51 2.49
N TRP A 63 -12.34 -2.88 1.25
CA TRP A 63 -12.96 -2.30 0.06
C TRP A 63 -13.90 -3.27 -0.67
N HIS A 64 -13.49 -4.52 -0.80
CA HIS A 64 -14.29 -5.59 -1.42
C HIS A 64 -14.15 -6.86 -0.60
N THR A 65 -14.97 -6.97 0.44
CA THR A 65 -14.79 -7.99 1.48
C THR A 65 -15.59 -9.27 1.23
N ASN A 66 -15.02 -10.41 1.64
CA ASN A 66 -15.70 -11.70 1.77
C ASN A 66 -16.66 -11.77 2.98
N GLY A 67 -16.60 -10.79 3.88
CA GLY A 67 -17.43 -10.68 5.07
C GLY A 67 -16.76 -9.83 6.16
N SER A 68 -17.55 -9.31 7.11
CA SER A 68 -17.03 -8.39 8.13
C SER A 68 -15.89 -9.01 8.96
N ASP A 69 -16.03 -10.29 9.32
CA ASP A 69 -15.05 -10.97 10.15
C ASP A 69 -13.74 -11.18 9.39
N GLU A 70 -13.79 -11.41 8.08
CA GLU A 70 -12.61 -11.53 7.22
C GLU A 70 -11.82 -10.22 7.14
N SER A 71 -12.51 -9.09 6.94
CA SER A 71 -11.89 -7.76 6.94
C SER A 71 -11.29 -7.41 8.30
N ASP A 72 -12.01 -7.71 9.39
CA ASP A 72 -11.54 -7.47 10.76
C ASP A 72 -10.27 -8.30 11.06
N LEU A 73 -10.25 -9.58 10.65
CA LEU A 73 -9.09 -10.46 10.84
C LEU A 73 -7.90 -10.07 9.95
N ALA A 74 -8.14 -9.62 8.72
CA ALA A 74 -7.08 -9.13 7.83
C ALA A 74 -6.46 -7.84 8.39
N THR A 75 -7.30 -6.94 8.92
CA THR A 75 -6.87 -5.73 9.63
C THR A 75 -6.09 -6.08 10.88
N GLU A 76 -6.57 -7.02 11.71
CA GLU A 76 -5.84 -7.46 12.91
C GLU A 76 -4.47 -8.06 12.54
N TRP A 77 -4.39 -8.85 11.47
CA TRP A 77 -3.12 -9.36 10.97
C TRP A 77 -2.16 -8.22 10.61
N TYR A 78 -2.62 -7.21 9.87
CA TYR A 78 -1.81 -6.05 9.52
C TYR A 78 -1.34 -5.29 10.77
N GLU A 79 -2.24 -5.00 11.69
CA GLU A 79 -1.94 -4.26 12.92
C GLU A 79 -0.94 -5.02 13.83
N ARG A 80 -1.06 -6.35 13.90
CA ARG A 80 -0.14 -7.17 14.70
C ARG A 80 1.22 -7.34 14.04
N ALA A 81 1.27 -7.45 12.72
CA ALA A 81 2.51 -7.62 11.97
C ALA A 81 3.27 -6.30 11.79
N PHE A 82 2.54 -5.20 11.59
CA PHE A 82 3.06 -3.90 11.15
C PHE A 82 2.48 -2.70 11.91
N GLY A 83 1.35 -2.84 12.60
CA GLY A 83 0.69 -1.73 13.30
C GLY A 83 1.38 -1.29 14.60
N MET A 84 2.09 -2.21 15.26
CA MET A 84 3.05 -1.86 16.32
C MET A 84 4.38 -1.36 15.76
N SER A 85 4.49 -1.15 14.44
CA SER A 85 5.62 -0.40 13.93
C SER A 85 5.46 1.01 14.49
N GLU A 86 6.36 1.40 15.38
CA GLU A 86 6.50 2.76 15.91
C GLU A 86 6.95 3.75 14.79
N TYR A 87 6.70 3.37 13.52
CA TYR A 87 7.39 3.62 12.25
C TYR A 87 6.41 3.96 11.11
N TYR A 88 5.22 4.52 11.40
CA TYR A 88 4.36 5.20 10.40
C TYR A 88 5.01 6.42 9.73
N THR A 89 6.29 6.59 9.99
CA THR A 89 7.20 7.61 9.50
C THR A 89 7.87 7.15 8.22
N ASN A 90 7.45 6.07 7.56
CA ASN A 90 8.05 5.72 6.27
C ASN A 90 7.92 6.91 5.32
N PHE A 91 9.04 7.39 4.79
CA PHE A 91 9.09 8.56 3.94
C PHE A 91 8.25 8.36 2.67
N ILE A 92 8.23 7.13 2.12
CA ILE A 92 7.36 6.78 1.00
C ILE A 92 5.87 6.93 1.34
N HIS A 93 5.46 6.62 2.58
CA HIS A 93 4.10 6.87 3.06
C HIS A 93 3.82 8.37 3.20
N TYR A 94 4.80 9.15 3.68
CA TYR A 94 4.69 10.62 3.71
C TYR A 94 4.49 11.21 2.31
N LEU A 95 5.25 10.75 1.31
CA LEU A 95 5.13 11.20 -0.07
C LEU A 95 3.75 10.87 -0.64
N TYR A 96 3.30 9.62 -0.49
CA TYR A 96 1.98 9.18 -0.94
C TYR A 96 0.84 9.95 -0.28
N ASN A 97 0.89 10.13 1.04
CA ASN A 97 -0.17 10.81 1.80
C ASN A 97 -0.24 12.33 1.55
N ASN A 98 0.82 12.91 0.98
CA ASN A 98 0.88 14.32 0.60
C ASN A 98 0.79 14.54 -0.92
N ASP A 99 0.35 13.52 -1.67
CA ASP A 99 0.08 13.59 -3.11
C ASP A 99 1.30 14.00 -3.97
N TYR A 100 2.52 13.67 -3.54
CA TYR A 100 3.73 13.93 -4.34
C TYR A 100 3.74 13.00 -5.57
N THR A 101 3.82 13.60 -6.75
CA THR A 101 3.97 12.87 -8.02
C THR A 101 5.43 12.50 -8.27
N LEU A 102 5.66 11.61 -9.24
CA LEU A 102 7.02 11.29 -9.67
C LEU A 102 7.79 12.52 -10.17
N GLU A 103 7.11 13.49 -10.79
CA GLU A 103 7.70 14.77 -11.22
C GLU A 103 8.14 15.59 -10.01
N ASP A 104 7.28 15.74 -9.00
CA ASP A 104 7.64 16.44 -7.76
C ASP A 104 8.84 15.77 -7.08
N ILE A 105 8.86 14.43 -7.04
CA ILE A 105 9.95 13.65 -6.43
C ILE A 105 11.27 13.86 -7.19
N ALA A 106 11.23 13.96 -8.52
CA ALA A 106 12.41 14.26 -9.32
C ALA A 106 12.96 15.66 -9.02
N ASP A 107 12.08 16.67 -8.95
CA ASP A 107 12.45 18.04 -8.60
C ASP A 107 13.07 18.13 -7.20
N ILE A 108 12.48 17.45 -6.21
CA ILE A 108 13.01 17.37 -4.84
C ILE A 108 14.39 16.70 -4.83
N HIS A 109 14.60 15.64 -5.62
CA HIS A 109 15.86 14.93 -5.64
C HIS A 109 17.00 15.73 -6.31
N GLU A 110 16.69 16.64 -7.23
CA GLU A 110 17.68 17.49 -7.92
C GLU A 110 18.06 18.76 -7.12
N ASP A 111 17.16 19.28 -6.30
CA ASP A 111 17.37 20.50 -5.51
C ASP A 111 17.56 20.19 -4.01
N GLU A 112 18.80 20.35 -3.52
CA GLU A 112 19.17 20.08 -2.12
C GLU A 112 18.44 21.00 -1.13
N ASP A 113 18.21 22.26 -1.48
CA ASP A 113 17.49 23.20 -0.61
C ASP A 113 16.01 22.82 -0.54
N TYR A 114 15.42 22.39 -1.66
CA TYR A 114 14.04 21.91 -1.67
C TYR A 114 13.87 20.60 -0.90
N PHE A 115 14.81 19.67 -1.04
CA PHE A 115 14.82 18.45 -0.24
C PHE A 115 14.88 18.73 1.26
N GLU A 116 15.69 19.70 1.69
CA GLU A 116 15.77 20.07 3.10
C GLU A 116 14.41 20.53 3.64
N ASP A 117 13.72 21.40 2.91
CA ASP A 117 12.38 21.89 3.25
C ASP A 117 11.36 20.75 3.38
N VAL A 118 11.39 19.78 2.45
CA VAL A 118 10.48 18.62 2.48
C VAL A 118 10.82 17.69 3.64
N TYR A 119 12.10 17.43 3.87
CA TYR A 119 12.56 16.59 4.97
C TYR A 119 12.21 17.20 6.33
N GLU A 120 12.35 18.52 6.51
CA GLU A 120 11.94 19.20 7.74
C GLU A 120 10.44 19.04 8.03
N ARG A 121 9.57 19.17 7.01
CA ARG A 121 8.13 18.94 7.14
C ARG A 121 7.82 17.50 7.52
N TYR A 122 8.46 16.54 6.85
CA TYR A 122 8.36 15.13 7.17
C TYR A 122 8.72 14.84 8.64
N ILE A 123 9.79 15.45 9.16
CA ILE A 123 10.21 15.31 10.55
C ILE A 123 9.21 15.96 11.52
N ASP A 124 8.65 17.13 11.19
CA ASP A 124 7.69 17.82 12.06
C ASP A 124 6.34 17.07 12.15
N GLU A 125 5.82 16.56 11.03
CA GLU A 125 4.61 15.72 11.02
C GLU A 125 4.78 14.42 11.83
N ASN A 126 6.03 13.96 11.94
CA ASN A 126 6.40 12.75 12.67
C ASN A 126 7.18 13.05 13.95
N LYS A 127 6.98 14.23 14.53
CA LYS A 127 7.68 14.66 15.74
C LYS A 127 7.45 13.69 16.89
N GLY A 128 8.56 13.25 17.51
CA GLY A 128 8.54 12.32 18.62
C GLY A 128 8.45 10.84 18.21
N LYS A 129 8.52 10.53 16.91
CA LYS A 129 8.61 9.17 16.37
C LYS A 129 10.02 8.88 15.87
N THR A 130 10.30 7.61 15.57
CA THR A 130 11.53 7.18 14.91
C THR A 130 11.42 7.44 13.41
N ASN A 131 12.19 8.39 12.88
CA ASN A 131 12.15 8.79 11.47
C ASN A 131 13.31 8.19 10.67
N GLN A 132 13.09 7.99 9.38
CA GLN A 132 14.14 7.67 8.43
C GLN A 132 15.10 8.85 8.30
N ILE A 133 16.39 8.55 8.13
CA ILE A 133 17.40 9.59 7.96
C ILE A 133 17.42 10.10 6.52
N LYS A 134 17.96 11.31 6.31
CA LYS A 134 18.05 11.94 4.97
C LYS A 134 18.56 11.02 3.87
N GLU A 135 19.63 10.27 4.13
CA GLU A 135 20.23 9.35 3.17
C GLU A 135 19.25 8.25 2.73
N GLU A 136 18.46 7.71 3.67
CA GLU A 136 17.41 6.72 3.37
C GLU A 136 16.29 7.34 2.53
N CYS A 137 15.85 8.56 2.87
CA CYS A 137 14.84 9.30 2.10
C CYS A 137 15.30 9.58 0.66
N MET A 138 16.54 10.03 0.48
CA MET A 138 17.14 10.26 -0.84
C MET A 138 17.23 8.97 -1.67
N ASN A 139 17.63 7.86 -1.04
CA ASN A 139 17.69 6.56 -1.73
C ASN A 139 16.30 6.09 -2.16
N ILE A 140 15.26 6.29 -1.34
CA ILE A 140 13.87 5.99 -1.72
C ILE A 140 13.46 6.77 -2.96
N MET A 141 13.67 8.09 -2.96
CA MET A 141 13.31 8.93 -4.12
C MET A 141 14.04 8.48 -5.38
N LYS A 142 15.34 8.21 -5.26
CA LYS A 142 16.14 7.69 -6.37
C LYS A 142 15.58 6.38 -6.93
N GLU A 143 15.23 5.42 -6.08
CA GLU A 143 14.63 4.15 -6.52
C GLU A 143 13.28 4.34 -7.21
N LEU A 144 12.46 5.28 -6.75
CA LEU A 144 11.17 5.62 -7.38
C LEU A 144 11.39 6.21 -8.78
N ILE A 145 12.30 7.18 -8.90
CA ILE A 145 12.68 7.80 -10.18
C ILE A 145 13.23 6.75 -11.16
N GLU A 146 14.09 5.84 -10.70
CA GLU A 146 14.66 4.78 -11.53
C GLU A 146 13.60 3.77 -12.01
N LYS A 147 12.58 3.47 -11.20
CA LYS A 147 11.47 2.60 -11.58
C LYS A 147 10.50 3.28 -12.55
N GLY A 148 10.34 4.60 -12.45
CA GLY A 148 9.42 5.36 -13.29
C GLY A 148 7.95 5.03 -13.02
N GLU A 149 7.63 4.51 -11.83
CA GLU A 149 6.28 4.15 -11.41
C GLU A 149 5.77 5.23 -10.44
N GLU A 150 4.57 5.76 -10.69
CA GLU A 150 3.90 6.69 -9.78
C GLU A 150 3.59 6.01 -8.44
N LEU A 151 3.52 6.82 -7.38
CA LEU A 151 3.19 6.37 -6.01
C LEU A 151 1.73 5.93 -5.86
#